data_AF-A0A432SX05-F1
#
_entry.id   AF-A0A432SX05-F1
#
_cell.length_a   1.000
_cell.length_b   1.000
_cell.length_c   1.000
_cell.angle_alpha   90.00
_cell.angle_beta   90.00
_cell.angle_gamma   90.00
#
_symmetry.space_group_name_H-M   'P 1'
#
loop_
_entity.id
_entity.type
_entity.pdbx_description
1 polymer ?
#
loop_
_entity_poly.entity_id
_entity_poly.type
_entity_poly.pdbx_seq_one_letter_code
_entity_poly.pdbx_strand_id
1 'polypeptide(L)'
;MQIKYHKITIKSYLDFIQLLQDYRGSHKENRLFALKHESLLSKPKEVLFLWFETHAFRRTKRVALEELLKSFGTINSLLGILSLIFGFFVGMGLLSYDGVEPVNIIYYLFFAMFLPLGSMLLTLFSSLSSGKLFSFFSLFSVIHWVEKFSFYFYFKDKLDLLTKDIPFKLQKWIFLKRLQFLSLLFSIGLLVALIFTVVSQDIAFSWSTTLQVDAKSFHSFLEAMASPWREIFPSFVPSLELVEVSHYYRLGEKINPEMLENADKLGAWWKFLFMSTFVYALSLRFFFYLFSSYSYQKVLENEFFALGGIKKLLKEFNTSFIETKSPKRENHLKINKEHKEQIRKKVERKVEDEPEKQVETFVDRELKEEVIIEEIEEDYYHSIIAWNFSEDDLLLVNDFKNITASFIASVGGSHSFEEDEIVASRAEEKVLLYVKSWEPPTMDFVDFLEDLINNKKVEDIELLLVGISDNNYKSSEKEFSIWNRKIEGLNAKKVWIIDEK
;
A
#
# COMPACT_ATOMS: atom_id res chain seq x y z
N MET A 1 6.57 11.97 29.55
CA MET A 1 6.56 10.49 29.60
C MET A 1 7.24 9.98 28.32
N GLN A 2 8.47 9.45 28.41
CA GLN A 2 9.15 8.85 27.26
C GLN A 2 8.51 7.50 26.96
N ILE A 3 7.81 7.39 25.83
CA ILE A 3 7.24 6.12 25.37
C ILE A 3 8.42 5.32 24.81
N LYS A 4 8.87 4.30 25.56
CA LYS A 4 9.88 3.37 25.05
C LYS A 4 9.24 2.41 24.06
N TYR A 5 9.53 2.59 22.78
CA TYR A 5 8.97 1.72 21.76
C TYR A 5 9.75 0.40 21.66
N HIS A 6 9.23 -0.66 22.30
CA HIS A 6 9.81 -2.00 22.21
C HIS A 6 9.22 -2.83 21.06
N LYS A 7 8.10 -2.37 20.48
CA LYS A 7 7.35 -3.10 19.45
C LYS A 7 6.95 -2.18 18.30
N ILE A 8 7.08 -2.67 17.08
CA ILE A 8 6.55 -2.00 15.89
C ILE A 8 5.03 -2.09 15.97
N THR A 9 4.41 -0.93 16.10
CA THR A 9 2.96 -0.69 16.16
C THR A 9 2.56 0.25 15.03
N ILE A 10 1.26 0.35 14.74
CA ILE A 10 0.78 1.34 13.77
C ILE A 10 1.15 2.77 14.20
N LYS A 11 1.15 3.04 15.51
CA LYS A 11 1.58 4.32 16.06
C LYS A 11 3.03 4.60 15.71
N SER A 12 3.95 3.68 16.01
CA SER A 12 5.36 3.88 15.66
C SER A 12 5.58 3.98 14.15
N TYR A 13 4.84 3.22 13.35
CA TYR A 13 4.93 3.28 11.89
C TYR A 13 4.64 4.70 11.37
N LEU A 14 3.50 5.27 11.77
CA LEU A 14 3.08 6.62 11.39
C LEU A 14 4.00 7.70 11.99
N ASP A 15 4.41 7.51 13.25
CA ASP A 15 5.35 8.39 13.93
C ASP A 15 6.69 8.49 13.16
N PHE A 16 7.20 7.37 12.65
CA PHE A 16 8.42 7.33 11.84
C PHE A 16 8.23 7.97 10.47
N ILE A 17 7.11 7.73 9.78
CA ILE A 17 6.82 8.40 8.51
C ILE A 17 6.86 9.91 8.70
N GLN A 18 6.18 10.40 9.74
CA GLN A 18 6.12 11.83 10.02
C GLN A 18 7.49 12.39 10.40
N LEU A 19 8.25 11.71 11.26
CA LEU A 19 9.61 12.15 11.59
C LEU A 19 10.50 12.18 10.36
N LEU A 20 10.44 11.18 9.48
CA LEU A 20 11.25 11.12 8.27
C LEU A 20 10.83 12.18 7.21
N GLN A 21 9.61 12.72 7.29
CA GLN A 21 9.21 13.90 6.51
C GLN A 21 9.80 15.19 7.12
N ASP A 22 9.74 15.32 8.45
CA ASP A 22 10.21 16.51 9.18
C ASP A 22 11.76 16.58 9.30
N TYR A 23 12.44 15.44 9.44
CA TYR A 23 13.87 15.32 9.70
C TYR A 23 14.45 13.93 9.38
N ARG A 24 15.49 13.87 8.56
CA ARG A 24 16.24 12.63 8.25
C ARG A 24 17.67 12.62 8.77
N GLY A 25 18.21 13.79 9.15
CA GLY A 25 19.64 13.96 9.42
C GLY A 25 20.50 13.83 8.16
N SER A 26 21.76 14.25 8.25
CA SER A 26 22.78 13.97 7.24
C SER A 26 23.40 12.58 7.43
N HIS A 27 23.98 12.00 6.37
CA HIS A 27 24.71 10.72 6.46
C HIS A 27 25.78 10.76 7.56
N LYS A 28 26.51 11.88 7.66
CA LYS A 28 27.50 12.12 8.71
C LYS A 28 26.91 12.00 10.11
N GLU A 29 25.81 12.69 10.39
CA GLU A 29 25.15 12.65 11.70
C GLU A 29 24.61 11.27 12.03
N ASN A 30 24.00 10.61 11.04
CA ASN A 30 23.44 9.27 11.21
C ASN A 30 24.53 8.23 11.45
N ARG A 31 25.67 8.31 10.73
CA ARG A 31 26.82 7.42 10.95
C ARG A 31 27.48 7.67 12.30
N LEU A 32 27.67 8.94 12.70
CA LEU A 32 28.20 9.28 14.03
C LEU A 32 27.28 8.79 15.15
N PHE A 33 25.97 8.91 14.96
CA PHE A 33 24.98 8.38 15.90
C PHE A 33 25.12 6.86 16.03
N ALA A 34 25.27 6.16 14.91
CA ALA A 34 25.40 4.71 14.88
C ALA A 34 26.70 4.22 15.54
N LEU A 35 27.83 4.90 15.29
CA LEU A 35 29.12 4.60 15.92
C LEU A 35 29.11 4.81 17.44
N LYS A 36 28.39 5.82 17.94
CA LYS A 36 28.20 6.01 19.39
C LYS A 36 27.42 4.86 20.05
N HIS A 37 26.68 4.08 19.27
CA HIS A 37 25.83 2.98 19.73
C HIS A 37 26.21 1.67 19.04
N GLU A 38 27.50 1.41 18.89
CA GLU A 38 28.05 0.26 18.15
C GLU A 38 27.47 -1.09 18.60
N SER A 39 27.24 -1.26 19.91
CA SER A 39 26.61 -2.47 20.48
C SER A 39 25.22 -2.80 19.92
N LEU A 40 24.49 -1.80 19.41
CA LEU A 40 23.14 -1.92 18.87
C LEU A 40 23.11 -2.07 17.33
N LEU A 41 24.25 -1.96 16.64
CA LEU A 41 24.31 -2.11 15.18
C LEU A 41 23.87 -3.49 14.70
N SER A 42 24.12 -4.53 15.50
CA SER A 42 23.65 -5.90 15.25
C SER A 42 22.12 -6.04 15.33
N LYS A 43 21.42 -5.02 15.82
CA LYS A 43 19.97 -5.03 16.08
C LYS A 43 19.31 -3.82 15.41
N PRO A 44 18.98 -3.90 14.11
CA PRO A 44 18.49 -2.78 13.32
C PRO A 44 17.24 -2.12 13.91
N LYS A 45 16.34 -2.92 14.50
CA LYS A 45 15.14 -2.41 15.18
C LYS A 45 15.49 -1.53 16.39
N GLU A 46 16.39 -1.99 17.25
CA GLU A 46 16.71 -1.27 18.50
C GLU A 46 17.42 0.06 18.21
N VAL A 47 18.38 0.08 17.26
CA VAL A 47 19.07 1.32 16.87
C VAL A 47 18.14 2.32 16.20
N LEU A 48 17.17 1.85 15.38
CA LEU A 48 16.16 2.71 14.77
C LEU A 48 15.27 3.38 15.81
N PHE A 49 14.79 2.62 16.80
CA PHE A 49 13.95 3.19 17.85
C PHE A 49 14.72 4.16 18.75
N LEU A 50 15.99 3.88 19.03
CA LEU A 50 16.83 4.82 19.77
C LEU A 50 17.11 6.11 18.98
N TRP A 51 17.37 5.99 17.67
CA TRP A 51 17.51 7.15 16.79
C TRP A 51 16.20 7.94 16.73
N PHE A 52 15.06 7.25 16.66
CA PHE A 52 13.76 7.91 16.68
C PHE A 52 13.53 8.65 17.99
N GLU A 53 13.76 8.03 19.16
CA GLU A 53 13.56 8.67 20.46
C GLU A 53 14.42 9.92 20.64
N THR A 54 15.66 9.90 20.16
CA THR A 54 16.57 11.05 20.22
C THR A 54 16.15 12.20 19.32
N HIS A 55 15.42 11.93 18.23
CA HIS A 55 14.97 12.94 17.27
C HIS A 55 13.46 13.23 17.32
N ALA A 56 12.71 12.53 18.17
CA ALA A 56 11.25 12.59 18.25
C ALA A 56 10.68 13.98 18.57
N PHE A 57 11.51 14.88 19.15
CA PHE A 57 11.17 16.27 19.45
C PHE A 57 11.02 17.15 18.21
N ARG A 58 11.57 16.72 17.06
CA ARG A 58 11.52 17.47 15.79
C ARG A 58 10.20 17.33 15.04
N ARG A 59 9.27 16.49 15.53
CA ARG A 59 7.98 16.23 14.89
C ARG A 59 7.01 17.37 15.09
N THR A 60 6.43 17.86 13.99
CA THR A 60 5.51 18.99 13.99
C THR A 60 4.07 18.61 14.38
N LYS A 61 3.55 17.49 13.88
CA LYS A 61 2.14 17.03 14.02
C LYS A 61 1.86 16.00 15.12
N ARG A 62 2.72 15.88 16.15
CA ARG A 62 2.64 14.81 17.16
C ARG A 62 1.28 14.68 17.88
N VAL A 63 0.73 15.79 18.36
CA VAL A 63 -0.48 15.79 19.21
C VAL A 63 -1.71 15.32 18.43
N ALA A 64 -1.84 15.77 17.17
CA ALA A 64 -2.96 15.41 16.31
C ALA A 64 -3.07 13.90 16.06
N LEU A 65 -1.93 13.24 15.85
CA LEU A 65 -1.87 11.78 15.62
C LEU A 65 -2.23 10.98 16.88
N GLU A 66 -1.78 11.41 18.06
CA GLU A 66 -2.08 10.72 19.31
C GLU A 66 -3.58 10.76 19.66
N GLU A 67 -4.21 11.92 19.50
CA GLU A 67 -5.67 12.08 19.68
C GLU A 67 -6.45 11.18 18.73
N LEU A 68 -6.06 11.17 17.46
CA LEU A 68 -6.76 10.43 16.44
C LEU A 68 -6.63 8.91 16.66
N LEU A 69 -5.43 8.40 16.99
CA LEU A 69 -5.25 6.97 17.31
C LEU A 69 -6.04 6.55 18.55
N LYS A 70 -6.15 7.44 19.55
CA LYS A 70 -6.99 7.23 20.72
C LYS A 70 -8.48 7.16 20.34
N SER A 71 -8.94 8.03 19.45
CA SER A 71 -10.31 8.00 18.92
C SER A 71 -10.59 6.69 18.17
N PHE A 72 -9.69 6.24 17.29
CA PHE A 72 -9.83 4.94 16.61
C PHE A 72 -9.85 3.75 17.59
N GLY A 73 -9.03 3.78 18.64
CA GLY A 73 -9.06 2.78 19.71
C GLY A 73 -10.41 2.74 20.44
N THR A 74 -10.96 3.92 20.72
CA THR A 74 -12.28 4.07 21.36
C THR A 74 -13.40 3.56 20.47
N ILE A 75 -13.41 3.96 19.18
CA ILE A 75 -14.39 3.49 18.18
C ILE A 75 -14.32 1.97 18.04
N ASN A 76 -13.13 1.38 17.99
CA ASN A 76 -12.99 -0.08 17.90
C ASN A 76 -13.55 -0.79 19.13
N SER A 77 -13.33 -0.24 20.33
CA SER A 77 -13.86 -0.79 21.58
C SER A 77 -15.39 -0.70 21.60
N LEU A 78 -15.95 0.44 21.19
CA LEU A 78 -17.39 0.65 21.07
C LEU A 78 -18.02 -0.31 20.05
N LEU A 79 -17.42 -0.46 18.86
CA LEU A 79 -17.87 -1.41 17.85
C LEU A 79 -17.83 -2.85 18.36
N GLY A 80 -16.83 -3.20 19.18
CA GLY A 80 -16.75 -4.50 19.84
C GLY A 80 -17.91 -4.74 20.80
N ILE A 81 -18.20 -3.78 21.67
CA ILE A 81 -19.34 -3.84 22.59
C ILE A 81 -20.65 -3.95 21.81
N LEU A 82 -20.83 -3.11 20.79
CA LEU A 82 -22.01 -3.14 19.92
C LEU A 82 -22.15 -4.48 19.20
N SER A 83 -21.06 -5.08 18.74
CA SER A 83 -21.07 -6.40 18.10
C SER A 83 -21.50 -7.49 19.05
N LEU A 84 -21.02 -7.47 20.30
CA LEU A 84 -21.46 -8.39 21.36
C LEU A 84 -22.94 -8.23 21.66
N ILE A 85 -23.40 -7.00 21.89
CA ILE A 85 -24.81 -6.69 22.16
C ILE A 85 -25.69 -7.12 20.99
N PHE A 86 -25.26 -6.83 19.76
CA PHE A 86 -25.97 -7.22 18.55
C PHE A 86 -26.06 -8.74 18.42
N GLY A 87 -24.98 -9.47 18.68
CA GLY A 87 -24.99 -10.93 18.71
C GLY A 87 -25.94 -11.50 19.76
N PHE A 88 -25.98 -10.89 20.95
CA PHE A 88 -26.93 -11.26 21.99
C PHE A 88 -28.38 -11.06 21.54
N PHE A 89 -28.74 -9.89 21.02
CA PHE A 89 -30.12 -9.62 20.59
C PHE A 89 -30.53 -10.44 19.35
N VAL A 90 -29.62 -10.67 18.41
CA VAL A 90 -29.87 -11.61 17.30
C VAL A 90 -30.13 -13.01 17.85
N GLY A 91 -29.33 -13.47 18.82
CA GLY A 91 -29.57 -14.75 19.48
C GLY A 91 -30.92 -14.81 20.18
N MET A 92 -31.28 -13.78 20.95
CA MET A 92 -32.59 -13.68 21.61
C MET A 92 -33.75 -13.71 20.60
N GLY A 93 -33.61 -13.03 19.46
CA GLY A 93 -34.62 -13.05 18.39
C GLY A 93 -34.74 -14.40 17.71
N LEU A 94 -33.61 -15.06 17.42
CA LEU A 94 -33.59 -16.40 16.81
C LEU A 94 -34.13 -17.49 17.75
N LEU A 95 -34.02 -17.29 19.05
CA LEU A 95 -34.46 -18.22 20.09
C LEU A 95 -35.77 -17.78 20.76
N SER A 96 -36.47 -16.81 20.18
CA SER A 96 -37.72 -16.30 20.73
C SER A 96 -38.78 -17.40 20.69
N TYR A 97 -39.31 -17.75 21.85
CA TYR A 97 -40.33 -18.78 22.03
C TYR A 97 -41.58 -18.15 22.65
N ASP A 98 -42.74 -18.34 22.01
CA ASP A 98 -44.04 -17.80 22.43
C ASP A 98 -44.92 -18.83 23.16
N GLY A 99 -44.43 -20.07 23.32
CA GLY A 99 -45.17 -21.18 23.93
C GLY A 99 -46.04 -21.96 22.95
N VAL A 100 -46.24 -21.47 21.72
CA VAL A 100 -47.14 -22.08 20.73
C VAL A 100 -46.34 -22.70 19.59
N GLU A 101 -45.39 -21.97 19.03
CA GLU A 101 -44.57 -22.45 17.92
C GLU A 101 -43.16 -22.83 18.40
N PRO A 102 -42.66 -24.06 18.11
CA PRO A 102 -41.32 -24.45 18.50
C PRO A 102 -40.26 -23.68 17.69
N VAL A 103 -39.14 -23.37 18.35
CA VAL A 103 -38.04 -22.59 17.76
C VAL A 103 -37.33 -23.39 16.67
N ASN A 104 -37.27 -22.85 15.44
CA ASN A 104 -36.59 -23.52 14.34
C ASN A 104 -35.06 -23.37 14.44
N ILE A 105 -34.38 -24.50 14.70
CA ILE A 105 -32.92 -24.56 14.89
C ILE A 105 -32.12 -24.18 13.64
N ILE A 106 -32.68 -24.31 12.44
CA ILE A 106 -31.94 -24.09 11.18
C ILE A 106 -31.46 -22.64 11.08
N TYR A 107 -32.30 -21.68 11.51
CA TYR A 107 -31.92 -20.27 11.52
C TYR A 107 -30.79 -20.01 12.50
N TYR A 108 -30.84 -20.61 13.70
CA TYR A 108 -29.74 -20.48 14.66
C TYR A 108 -28.45 -21.09 14.10
N LEU A 109 -28.50 -22.30 13.51
CA LEU A 109 -27.35 -22.96 12.88
C LEU A 109 -26.74 -22.13 11.75
N PHE A 110 -27.55 -21.38 10.99
CA PHE A 110 -27.03 -20.43 10.00
C PHE A 110 -26.08 -19.39 10.63
N PHE A 111 -26.47 -18.77 11.75
CA PHE A 111 -25.64 -17.79 12.44
C PHE A 111 -24.51 -18.41 13.27
N ALA A 112 -24.70 -19.61 13.80
CA ALA A 112 -23.73 -20.31 14.64
C ALA A 112 -22.67 -21.08 13.84
N MET A 113 -22.93 -21.43 12.58
CA MET A 113 -22.03 -22.29 11.79
C MET A 113 -21.75 -21.69 10.41
N PHE A 114 -22.77 -21.54 9.56
CA PHE A 114 -22.58 -21.22 8.15
C PHE A 114 -22.06 -19.79 7.92
N LEU A 115 -22.67 -18.80 8.56
CA LEU A 115 -22.23 -17.40 8.46
C LEU A 115 -20.79 -17.24 9.00
N PRO A 116 -20.41 -17.84 10.15
CA PRO A 116 -19.02 -17.91 10.57
C PRO A 116 -18.06 -18.50 9.57
N LEU A 117 -18.35 -19.69 9.06
CA LEU A 117 -17.49 -20.36 8.09
C LEU A 117 -17.35 -19.53 6.81
N GLY A 118 -18.44 -18.95 6.30
CA GLY A 118 -18.40 -18.05 5.14
C GLY A 118 -17.48 -16.84 5.36
N SER A 119 -17.53 -16.20 6.53
CA SER A 119 -16.66 -15.06 6.85
C SER A 119 -15.17 -15.44 6.98
N MET A 120 -14.88 -16.66 7.46
CA MET A 120 -13.51 -17.19 7.54
C MET A 120 -12.97 -17.57 6.17
N LEU A 121 -13.79 -18.20 5.32
CA LEU A 121 -13.47 -18.46 3.92
C LEU A 121 -13.15 -17.17 3.18
N LEU A 122 -13.94 -16.11 3.38
CA LEU A 122 -13.64 -14.80 2.82
C LEU A 122 -12.25 -14.28 3.24
N THR A 123 -11.86 -14.51 4.50
CA THR A 123 -10.53 -14.12 5.01
C THR A 123 -9.41 -14.93 4.38
N LEU A 124 -9.61 -16.24 4.17
CA LEU A 124 -8.67 -17.07 3.42
C LEU A 124 -8.52 -16.55 1.99
N PHE A 125 -9.62 -16.42 1.25
CA PHE A 125 -9.58 -15.96 -0.14
C PHE A 125 -8.96 -14.56 -0.29
N SER A 126 -9.27 -13.63 0.63
CA SER A 126 -8.67 -12.30 0.65
C SER A 126 -7.18 -12.32 1.02
N SER A 127 -6.76 -13.28 1.83
CA SER A 127 -5.34 -13.50 2.15
C SER A 127 -4.55 -13.97 0.92
N LEU A 128 -5.10 -14.93 0.15
CA LEU A 128 -4.44 -15.49 -1.04
C LEU A 128 -4.52 -14.57 -2.27
N SER A 129 -5.56 -13.73 -2.36
CA SER A 129 -5.74 -12.83 -3.50
C SER A 129 -4.76 -11.65 -3.48
N SER A 130 -4.37 -11.19 -4.67
CA SER A 130 -3.58 -9.97 -4.89
C SER A 130 -4.26 -8.67 -4.44
N GLY A 131 -5.49 -8.75 -3.91
CA GLY A 131 -6.19 -7.62 -3.28
C GLY A 131 -7.50 -7.21 -3.95
N LYS A 132 -7.87 -7.82 -5.09
CA LYS A 132 -9.13 -7.53 -5.81
C LYS A 132 -10.37 -7.74 -4.95
N LEU A 133 -10.42 -8.83 -4.18
CA LEU A 133 -11.52 -9.11 -3.24
C LEU A 133 -11.55 -8.09 -2.11
N PHE A 134 -10.39 -7.69 -1.58
CA PHE A 134 -10.35 -6.65 -0.55
C PHE A 134 -10.89 -5.32 -1.09
N SER A 135 -10.64 -4.95 -2.35
CA SER A 135 -11.22 -3.75 -2.96
C SER A 135 -12.76 -3.76 -2.90
N PHE A 136 -13.40 -4.88 -3.25
CA PHE A 136 -14.86 -5.03 -3.14
C PHE A 136 -15.36 -4.93 -1.69
N PHE A 137 -14.72 -5.64 -0.76
CA PHE A 137 -15.15 -5.63 0.65
C PHE A 137 -14.69 -4.39 1.43
N SER A 138 -13.79 -3.58 0.88
CA SER A 138 -13.35 -2.32 1.46
C SER A 138 -14.51 -1.34 1.61
N LEU A 139 -15.56 -1.48 0.78
CA LEU A 139 -16.83 -0.74 0.89
C LEU A 139 -17.52 -0.95 2.24
N PHE A 140 -17.26 -2.07 2.93
CA PHE A 140 -17.78 -2.34 4.28
C PHE A 140 -16.80 -1.94 5.38
N SER A 141 -15.61 -1.44 5.03
CA SER A 141 -14.67 -0.89 5.99
C SER A 141 -15.19 0.45 6.50
N VAL A 142 -15.13 0.62 7.82
CA VAL A 142 -15.35 1.93 8.46
C VAL A 142 -14.44 2.99 7.84
N ILE A 143 -13.21 2.65 7.43
CA ILE A 143 -12.28 3.61 6.82
C ILE A 143 -12.84 4.18 5.50
N HIS A 144 -13.46 3.35 4.66
CA HIS A 144 -13.99 3.77 3.37
C HIS A 144 -15.17 4.74 3.53
N TRP A 145 -16.06 4.45 4.48
CA TRP A 145 -17.17 5.36 4.78
C TRP A 145 -16.71 6.62 5.50
N VAL A 146 -15.70 6.53 6.37
CA VAL A 146 -15.14 7.71 7.03
C VAL A 146 -14.42 8.60 6.01
N GLU A 147 -13.77 8.06 4.98
CA GLU A 147 -13.25 8.83 3.84
C GLU A 147 -14.37 9.50 3.05
N LYS A 148 -15.41 8.74 2.67
CA LYS A 148 -16.52 9.25 1.85
C LYS A 148 -17.36 10.30 2.57
N PHE A 149 -17.54 10.13 3.88
CA PHE A 149 -18.23 11.09 4.74
C PHE A 149 -17.29 12.10 5.40
N SER A 150 -15.97 12.03 5.15
CA SER A 150 -14.98 12.95 5.74
C SER A 150 -15.31 14.41 5.46
N PHE A 151 -15.96 14.69 4.31
CA PHE A 151 -16.45 16.01 3.94
C PHE A 151 -17.40 16.62 4.99
N TYR A 152 -18.13 15.77 5.73
CA TYR A 152 -19.07 16.21 6.76
C TYR A 152 -18.42 16.33 8.15
N PHE A 153 -17.21 15.78 8.35
CA PHE A 153 -16.57 15.74 9.67
C PHE A 153 -15.46 16.79 9.80
N TYR A 154 -15.42 17.45 10.96
CA TYR A 154 -14.43 18.46 11.36
C TYR A 154 -12.96 17.99 11.34
N PHE A 155 -12.69 16.69 11.10
CA PHE A 155 -11.36 16.08 11.21
C PHE A 155 -10.74 15.64 9.87
N LYS A 156 -11.24 16.13 8.72
CA LYS A 156 -10.79 15.74 7.37
C LYS A 156 -9.26 15.73 7.22
N ASP A 157 -8.59 16.84 7.53
CA ASP A 157 -7.13 16.98 7.35
C ASP A 157 -6.32 16.01 8.24
N LYS A 158 -6.86 15.66 9.42
CA LYS A 158 -6.24 14.66 10.29
C LYS A 158 -6.44 13.23 9.75
N LEU A 159 -7.53 12.99 9.04
CA LEU A 159 -7.91 11.68 8.53
C LEU A 159 -7.16 11.32 7.24
N ASP A 160 -6.95 12.30 6.37
CA ASP A 160 -6.16 12.15 5.13
C ASP A 160 -4.71 11.74 5.43
N LEU A 161 -4.15 12.20 6.55
CA LEU A 161 -2.83 11.76 7.03
C LEU A 161 -2.77 10.26 7.36
N LEU A 162 -3.87 9.62 7.74
CA LEU A 162 -3.87 8.18 7.99
C LEU A 162 -4.07 7.36 6.73
N THR A 163 -4.98 7.81 5.86
CA THR A 163 -5.43 7.00 4.73
C THR A 163 -4.40 7.02 3.61
N LYS A 164 -3.73 8.16 3.40
CA LYS A 164 -2.69 8.33 2.40
C LYS A 164 -1.39 7.59 2.75
N ASP A 165 -1.00 7.62 4.02
CA ASP A 165 0.31 7.09 4.47
C ASP A 165 0.30 5.57 4.77
N ILE A 166 -0.87 4.94 4.87
CA ILE A 166 -0.97 3.49 5.14
C ILE A 166 -1.12 2.72 3.83
N PRO A 167 -0.18 1.83 3.47
CA PRO A 167 -0.23 1.07 2.23
C PRO A 167 -1.42 0.11 2.22
N PHE A 168 -2.02 -0.10 1.04
CA PHE A 168 -3.21 -0.94 0.84
C PHE A 168 -3.09 -2.34 1.46
N LYS A 169 -1.89 -2.95 1.39
CA LYS A 169 -1.61 -4.25 2.00
C LYS A 169 -1.79 -4.23 3.52
N LEU A 170 -1.34 -3.16 4.18
CA LEU A 170 -1.50 -2.98 5.62
C LEU A 170 -2.96 -2.68 5.98
N GLN A 171 -3.65 -1.86 5.18
CA GLN A 171 -5.09 -1.60 5.34
C GLN A 171 -5.91 -2.89 5.26
N LYS A 172 -5.59 -3.78 4.31
CA LYS A 172 -6.22 -5.10 4.16
C LYS A 172 -6.15 -5.90 5.47
N TRP A 173 -4.95 -6.02 6.04
CA TRP A 173 -4.76 -6.82 7.25
C TRP A 173 -5.33 -6.15 8.51
N ILE A 174 -5.36 -4.81 8.57
CA ILE A 174 -6.11 -4.08 9.60
C ILE A 174 -7.59 -4.45 9.53
N PHE A 175 -8.18 -4.42 8.33
CA PHE A 175 -9.59 -4.78 8.13
C PHE A 175 -9.87 -6.25 8.51
N LEU A 176 -9.10 -7.20 7.98
CA LEU A 176 -9.31 -8.62 8.25
C LEU A 176 -9.19 -8.95 9.74
N LYS A 177 -8.19 -8.39 10.43
CA LYS A 177 -8.03 -8.56 11.88
C LYS A 177 -9.25 -8.04 12.64
N ARG A 178 -9.76 -6.85 12.26
CA ARG A 178 -10.96 -6.26 12.89
C ARG A 178 -12.21 -7.08 12.62
N LEU A 179 -12.41 -7.54 11.38
CA LEU A 179 -13.55 -8.37 11.00
C LEU A 179 -13.60 -9.64 11.85
N GLN A 180 -12.47 -10.33 12.02
CA GLN A 180 -12.41 -11.55 12.83
C GLN A 180 -12.68 -11.28 14.32
N PHE A 181 -12.12 -10.19 14.86
CA PHE A 181 -12.35 -9.80 16.24
C PHE A 181 -13.82 -9.43 16.53
N LEU A 182 -14.43 -8.58 15.69
CA LEU A 182 -15.83 -8.17 15.86
C LEU A 182 -16.79 -9.36 15.69
N SER A 183 -16.52 -10.23 14.71
CA SER A 183 -17.32 -11.45 14.50
C SER A 183 -17.19 -12.45 15.66
N LEU A 184 -16.04 -12.48 16.32
CA LEU A 184 -15.83 -13.30 17.52
C LEU A 184 -16.67 -12.77 18.68
N LEU A 185 -16.65 -11.45 18.92
CA LEU A 185 -17.48 -10.81 19.95
C LEU A 185 -18.97 -11.00 19.69
N PHE A 186 -19.42 -10.87 18.43
CA PHE A 186 -20.78 -11.20 18.03
C PHE A 186 -21.15 -12.65 18.39
N SER A 187 -20.25 -13.59 18.14
CA SER A 187 -20.51 -15.01 18.40
C SER A 187 -20.50 -15.33 19.91
N ILE A 188 -19.74 -14.58 20.71
CA ILE A 188 -19.82 -14.64 22.17
C ILE A 188 -21.21 -14.16 22.61
N GLY A 189 -21.70 -13.04 22.07
CA GLY A 189 -23.06 -12.57 22.32
C GLY A 189 -24.12 -13.62 21.98
N LEU A 190 -23.99 -14.26 20.81
CA LEU A 190 -24.88 -15.33 20.36
C LEU A 190 -24.89 -16.53 21.33
N LEU A 191 -23.71 -16.96 21.80
CA LEU A 191 -23.61 -18.04 22.79
C LEU A 191 -24.20 -17.66 24.14
N VAL A 192 -23.97 -16.42 24.60
CA VAL A 192 -24.55 -15.91 25.85
C VAL A 192 -26.08 -15.89 25.75
N ALA A 193 -26.64 -15.49 24.61
CA ALA A 193 -28.08 -15.56 24.38
C ALA A 193 -28.59 -17.01 24.46
N LEU A 194 -27.93 -17.97 23.80
CA LEU A 194 -28.30 -19.38 23.89
C LEU A 194 -28.34 -19.88 25.34
N ILE A 195 -27.27 -19.63 26.11
CA ILE A 195 -27.21 -20.05 27.52
C ILE A 195 -28.31 -19.35 28.32
N PHE A 196 -28.49 -18.04 28.13
CA PHE A 196 -29.50 -17.26 28.83
C PHE A 196 -30.90 -17.81 28.57
N THR A 197 -31.27 -18.06 27.31
CA THR A 197 -32.60 -18.55 26.96
C THR A 197 -32.82 -19.96 27.50
N VAL A 198 -31.83 -20.87 27.36
CA VAL A 198 -31.94 -22.26 27.86
C VAL A 198 -32.05 -22.33 29.38
N VAL A 199 -31.40 -21.42 30.11
CA VAL A 199 -31.48 -21.36 31.57
C VAL A 199 -32.78 -20.71 32.04
N SER A 200 -33.31 -19.76 31.28
CA SER A 200 -34.46 -18.94 31.71
C SER A 200 -35.82 -19.45 31.22
N GLN A 201 -35.84 -20.22 30.13
CA GLN A 201 -37.05 -20.65 29.45
C GLN A 201 -37.02 -22.16 29.19
N ASP A 202 -38.18 -22.79 29.30
CA ASP A 202 -38.39 -24.16 28.85
C ASP A 202 -38.71 -24.14 27.35
N ILE A 203 -37.66 -24.17 26.53
CA ILE A 203 -37.77 -24.00 25.07
C ILE A 203 -37.98 -25.34 24.39
N ALA A 204 -39.01 -25.42 23.56
CA ALA A 204 -39.16 -26.50 22.58
C ALA A 204 -38.48 -26.12 21.26
N PHE A 205 -37.48 -26.91 20.84
CA PHE A 205 -36.83 -26.75 19.55
C PHE A 205 -37.45 -27.66 18.50
N SER A 206 -37.49 -27.18 17.25
CA SER A 206 -37.88 -27.95 16.08
C SER A 206 -36.94 -27.70 14.91
N TRP A 207 -37.06 -28.51 13.88
CA TRP A 207 -36.54 -28.16 12.57
C TRP A 207 -37.67 -28.24 11.55
N SER A 208 -37.64 -27.30 10.60
CA SER A 208 -38.54 -27.29 9.46
C SER A 208 -37.87 -26.57 8.30
N THR A 209 -37.98 -27.14 7.10
CA THR A 209 -37.43 -26.56 5.87
C THR A 209 -38.40 -26.80 4.73
N THR A 210 -38.44 -25.88 3.77
CA THR A 210 -39.21 -26.06 2.53
C THR A 210 -38.54 -27.03 1.56
N LEU A 211 -37.27 -27.38 1.79
CA LEU A 211 -36.58 -28.43 1.06
C LEU A 211 -37.12 -29.80 1.50
N GLN A 212 -37.43 -30.68 0.55
CA GLN A 212 -37.88 -32.04 0.84
C GLN A 212 -36.70 -32.90 1.34
N VAL A 213 -36.39 -32.77 2.63
CA VAL A 213 -35.33 -33.52 3.32
C VAL A 213 -35.96 -34.47 4.33
N ASP A 214 -35.64 -35.75 4.24
CA ASP A 214 -36.09 -36.74 5.23
C ASP A 214 -35.24 -36.69 6.51
N ALA A 215 -35.79 -37.19 7.61
CA ALA A 215 -35.14 -37.16 8.93
C ALA A 215 -33.81 -37.92 8.96
N LYS A 216 -33.66 -39.01 8.19
CA LYS A 216 -32.41 -39.80 8.16
C LYS A 216 -31.30 -39.06 7.45
N SER A 217 -31.62 -38.41 6.32
CA SER A 217 -30.69 -37.52 5.61
C SER A 217 -30.27 -36.34 6.48
N PHE A 218 -31.21 -35.71 7.19
CA PHE A 218 -30.88 -34.60 8.08
C PHE A 218 -30.04 -35.04 9.28
N HIS A 219 -30.35 -36.18 9.91
CA HIS A 219 -29.54 -36.76 10.97
C HIS A 219 -28.10 -37.06 10.51
N SER A 220 -27.94 -37.66 9.33
CA SER A 220 -26.62 -37.95 8.75
C SER A 220 -25.80 -36.67 8.52
N PHE A 221 -26.46 -35.60 8.09
CA PHE A 221 -25.83 -34.29 7.97
C PHE A 221 -25.37 -33.74 9.33
N LEU A 222 -26.21 -33.84 10.37
CA LEU A 222 -25.85 -33.39 11.73
C LEU A 222 -24.70 -34.20 12.32
N GLU A 223 -24.66 -35.51 12.11
CA GLU A 223 -23.54 -36.37 12.51
C GLU A 223 -22.22 -35.99 11.82
N ALA A 224 -22.29 -35.62 10.53
CA ALA A 224 -21.12 -35.15 9.80
C ALA A 224 -20.60 -33.82 10.35
N MET A 225 -21.50 -32.88 10.65
CA MET A 225 -21.14 -31.61 11.29
C MET A 225 -20.68 -31.81 12.74
N ALA A 226 -21.14 -32.85 13.43
CA ALA A 226 -20.66 -33.18 14.77
C ALA A 226 -19.27 -33.82 14.79
N SER A 227 -18.65 -34.10 13.64
CA SER A 227 -17.34 -34.77 13.57
C SER A 227 -16.25 -34.19 14.51
N PRO A 228 -16.15 -32.87 14.78
CA PRO A 228 -15.12 -32.36 15.68
C PRO A 228 -15.32 -32.72 17.17
N TRP A 229 -16.52 -33.12 17.58
CA TRP A 229 -16.82 -33.42 18.99
C TRP A 229 -17.56 -34.72 19.25
N ARG A 230 -18.12 -35.39 18.23
CA ARG A 230 -18.97 -36.58 18.41
C ARG A 230 -18.31 -37.71 19.19
N GLU A 231 -16.99 -37.89 19.04
CA GLU A 231 -16.23 -38.95 19.72
C GLU A 231 -16.02 -38.64 21.21
N ILE A 232 -15.96 -37.36 21.57
CA ILE A 232 -15.69 -36.90 22.95
C ILE A 232 -17.00 -36.65 23.70
N PHE A 233 -18.00 -36.09 23.01
CA PHE A 233 -19.29 -35.69 23.57
C PHE A 233 -20.45 -36.26 22.73
N PRO A 234 -20.64 -37.60 22.70
CA PRO A 234 -21.70 -38.23 21.91
C PRO A 234 -23.10 -37.80 22.36
N SER A 235 -23.29 -37.47 23.63
CA SER A 235 -24.56 -36.96 24.17
C SER A 235 -24.94 -35.54 23.71
N PHE A 236 -24.05 -34.87 22.98
CA PHE A 236 -24.27 -33.55 22.38
C PHE A 236 -24.59 -33.66 20.88
N VAL A 237 -24.72 -34.88 20.36
CA VAL A 237 -25.19 -35.18 19.00
C VAL A 237 -26.68 -35.54 19.06
N PRO A 238 -27.54 -34.92 18.25
CA PRO A 238 -28.96 -35.25 18.19
C PRO A 238 -29.13 -36.70 17.71
N SER A 239 -29.85 -37.52 18.47
CA SER A 239 -30.24 -38.86 18.05
C SER A 239 -31.28 -38.81 16.93
N LEU A 240 -31.37 -39.86 16.10
CA LEU A 240 -32.39 -39.97 15.05
C LEU A 240 -33.81 -39.79 15.60
N GLU A 241 -34.12 -40.37 16.76
CA GLU A 241 -35.42 -40.21 17.43
C GLU A 241 -35.75 -38.73 17.69
N LEU A 242 -34.82 -37.98 18.27
CA LEU A 242 -34.96 -36.54 18.49
C LEU A 242 -35.20 -35.79 17.18
N VAL A 243 -34.51 -36.17 16.10
CA VAL A 243 -34.70 -35.54 14.79
C VAL A 243 -36.09 -35.83 14.23
N GLU A 244 -36.57 -37.06 14.32
CA GLU A 244 -37.91 -37.45 13.84
C GLU A 244 -39.01 -36.75 14.64
N VAL A 245 -38.93 -36.79 15.97
CA VAL A 245 -39.91 -36.18 16.88
C VAL A 245 -39.94 -34.66 16.72
N SER A 246 -38.80 -33.99 16.51
CA SER A 246 -38.73 -32.53 16.42
C SER A 246 -39.03 -31.95 15.03
N HIS A 247 -39.47 -32.77 14.07
CA HIS A 247 -39.81 -32.32 12.72
C HIS A 247 -41.19 -31.62 12.70
N TYR A 248 -41.22 -30.32 12.42
CA TYR A 248 -42.43 -29.50 12.48
C TYR A 248 -43.03 -29.17 11.10
N TYR A 249 -44.31 -29.50 10.91
CA TYR A 249 -45.08 -29.17 9.71
C TYR A 249 -46.11 -28.08 10.00
N ARG A 250 -45.94 -26.91 9.39
CA ARG A 250 -46.82 -25.72 9.60
C ARG A 250 -48.25 -25.84 9.04
N LEU A 251 -48.53 -26.87 8.22
CA LEU A 251 -49.82 -27.01 7.53
C LEU A 251 -50.87 -27.81 8.33
N GLY A 252 -50.54 -28.30 9.52
CA GLY A 252 -51.51 -28.88 10.44
C GLY A 252 -51.96 -27.84 11.46
N GLU A 253 -53.26 -27.53 11.54
CA GLU A 253 -53.85 -26.70 12.61
C GLU A 253 -53.68 -27.30 14.03
N LYS A 254 -53.02 -28.46 14.15
CA LYS A 254 -52.68 -29.13 15.41
C LYS A 254 -51.22 -29.57 15.36
N ILE A 255 -50.48 -29.24 16.41
CA ILE A 255 -49.15 -29.79 16.72
C ILE A 255 -49.25 -31.33 16.64
N ASN A 256 -48.26 -31.98 16.01
CA ASN A 256 -48.21 -33.45 15.93
C ASN A 256 -48.35 -34.04 17.34
N PRO A 257 -49.32 -34.95 17.60
CA PRO A 257 -49.51 -35.54 18.93
C PRO A 257 -48.23 -36.14 19.52
N GLU A 258 -47.36 -36.70 18.68
CA GLU A 258 -46.06 -37.24 19.08
C GLU A 258 -45.10 -36.17 19.62
N MET A 259 -45.19 -34.92 19.15
CA MET A 259 -44.41 -33.80 19.68
C MET A 259 -44.88 -33.36 21.05
N LEU A 260 -46.20 -33.40 21.27
CA LEU A 260 -46.80 -33.03 22.55
C LEU A 260 -46.48 -34.08 23.63
N GLU A 261 -46.43 -35.35 23.25
CA GLU A 261 -46.09 -36.47 24.14
C GLU A 261 -44.60 -36.50 24.51
N ASN A 262 -43.72 -36.02 23.63
CA ASN A 262 -42.26 -35.98 23.83
C ASN A 262 -41.71 -34.56 24.01
N ALA A 263 -42.53 -33.63 24.53
CA ALA A 263 -42.17 -32.22 24.65
C ALA A 263 -40.90 -31.99 25.51
N ASP A 264 -40.71 -32.85 26.51
CA ASP A 264 -39.53 -32.89 27.39
C ASP A 264 -38.21 -33.17 26.64
N LYS A 265 -38.27 -33.91 25.53
CA LYS A 265 -37.10 -34.23 24.71
C LYS A 265 -36.70 -33.09 23.76
N LEU A 266 -37.64 -32.22 23.38
CA LEU A 266 -37.41 -31.17 22.39
C LEU A 266 -36.35 -30.15 22.83
N GLY A 267 -36.19 -29.94 24.14
CA GLY A 267 -35.13 -29.07 24.67
C GLY A 267 -33.71 -29.57 24.36
N ALA A 268 -33.51 -30.87 24.11
CA ALA A 268 -32.18 -31.48 24.00
C ALA A 268 -31.29 -30.91 22.88
N TRP A 269 -31.87 -30.23 21.89
CA TRP A 269 -31.15 -29.56 20.80
C TRP A 269 -30.12 -28.53 21.27
N TRP A 270 -30.32 -27.89 22.44
CA TRP A 270 -29.41 -26.84 22.91
C TRP A 270 -27.96 -27.32 23.02
N LYS A 271 -27.73 -28.60 23.33
CA LYS A 271 -26.39 -29.19 23.42
C LYS A 271 -25.67 -29.14 22.08
N PHE A 272 -26.36 -29.51 21.01
CA PHE A 272 -25.82 -29.45 19.66
C PHE A 272 -25.62 -28.02 19.19
N LEU A 273 -26.55 -27.11 19.50
CA LEU A 273 -26.43 -25.68 19.19
C LEU A 273 -25.24 -25.04 19.92
N PHE A 274 -25.04 -25.41 21.18
CA PHE A 274 -23.92 -24.98 22.00
C PHE A 274 -22.60 -25.42 21.38
N MET A 275 -22.44 -26.72 21.08
CA MET A 275 -21.21 -27.24 20.50
C MET A 275 -20.94 -26.68 19.10
N SER A 276 -21.98 -26.52 18.28
CA SER A 276 -21.87 -25.88 16.97
C SER A 276 -21.36 -24.45 17.09
N THR A 277 -21.93 -23.66 18.01
CA THR A 277 -21.48 -22.27 18.26
C THR A 277 -20.05 -22.25 18.80
N PHE A 278 -19.74 -23.11 19.77
CA PHE A 278 -18.45 -23.15 20.43
C PHE A 278 -17.32 -23.58 19.48
N VAL A 279 -17.53 -24.60 18.65
CA VAL A 279 -16.51 -25.10 17.72
C VAL A 279 -16.40 -24.18 16.52
N TYR A 280 -17.49 -23.96 15.79
CA TYR A 280 -17.45 -23.26 14.51
C TYR A 280 -17.39 -21.74 14.63
N ALA A 281 -18.14 -21.14 15.56
CA ALA A 281 -18.17 -19.68 15.69
C ALA A 281 -17.10 -19.14 16.65
N LEU A 282 -16.70 -19.87 17.69
CA LEU A 282 -15.73 -19.39 18.66
C LEU A 282 -14.33 -19.97 18.43
N SER A 283 -14.17 -21.29 18.49
CA SER A 283 -12.85 -21.94 18.48
C SER A 283 -12.13 -21.72 17.16
N LEU A 284 -12.75 -22.10 16.03
CA LEU A 284 -12.17 -21.85 14.71
C LEU A 284 -11.91 -20.36 14.47
N ARG A 285 -12.85 -19.51 14.85
CA ARG A 285 -12.70 -18.06 14.67
C ARG A 285 -11.57 -17.48 15.51
N PHE A 286 -11.36 -17.97 16.72
CA PHE A 286 -10.24 -17.56 17.55
C PHE A 286 -8.90 -17.85 16.85
N PHE A 287 -8.76 -19.01 16.21
CA PHE A 287 -7.58 -19.29 15.38
C PHE A 287 -7.45 -18.34 14.20
N PHE A 288 -8.55 -17.98 13.52
CA PHE A 288 -8.54 -16.99 12.44
C PHE A 288 -8.20 -15.57 12.92
N TYR A 289 -8.63 -15.20 14.13
CA TYR A 289 -8.23 -13.96 14.78
C TYR A 289 -6.73 -13.96 15.09
N LEU A 290 -6.18 -15.07 15.61
CA LEU A 290 -4.74 -15.21 15.83
C LEU A 290 -3.96 -15.14 14.51
N PHE A 291 -4.41 -15.86 13.49
CA PHE A 291 -3.81 -15.85 12.14
C PHE A 291 -3.79 -14.43 11.55
N SER A 292 -4.93 -13.74 11.53
CA SER A 292 -5.01 -12.37 11.00
C SER A 292 -4.21 -11.38 11.85
N SER A 293 -4.13 -11.57 13.16
CA SER A 293 -3.30 -10.75 14.05
C SER A 293 -1.81 -10.95 13.81
N TYR A 294 -1.37 -12.19 13.59
CA TYR A 294 0.00 -12.53 13.24
C TYR A 294 0.38 -11.96 11.87
N SER A 295 -0.44 -12.20 10.85
CA SER A 295 -0.22 -11.69 9.50
C SER A 295 -0.20 -10.16 9.44
N TYR A 296 -1.09 -9.50 10.19
CA TYR A 296 -1.04 -8.05 10.38
C TYR A 296 0.30 -7.59 10.94
N GLN A 297 0.79 -8.24 12.01
CA GLN A 297 2.08 -7.86 12.61
C GLN A 297 3.24 -8.06 11.63
N LYS A 298 3.25 -9.17 10.90
CA LYS A 298 4.29 -9.46 9.89
C LYS A 298 4.29 -8.45 8.74
N VAL A 299 3.11 -8.12 8.23
CA VAL A 299 3.00 -7.11 7.18
C VAL A 299 3.41 -5.74 7.70
N LEU A 300 2.97 -5.34 8.90
CA LEU A 300 3.37 -4.07 9.51
C LEU A 300 4.91 -3.97 9.66
N GLU A 301 5.57 -5.04 10.12
CA GLU A 301 7.03 -5.08 10.26
C GLU A 301 7.72 -4.97 8.89
N ASN A 302 7.24 -5.72 7.90
CA ASN A 302 7.79 -5.67 6.54
C ASN A 302 7.62 -4.28 5.91
N GLU A 303 6.42 -3.69 6.01
CA GLU A 303 6.16 -2.34 5.49
C GLU A 303 6.98 -1.28 6.24
N PHE A 304 7.19 -1.44 7.55
CA PHE A 304 8.06 -0.55 8.34
C PHE A 304 9.49 -0.56 7.79
N PHE A 305 10.12 -1.73 7.63
CA PHE A 305 11.47 -1.81 7.05
C PHE A 305 11.50 -1.48 5.54
N ALA A 306 10.37 -1.54 4.85
CA ALA A 306 10.27 -1.17 3.44
C ALA A 306 10.31 0.35 3.21
N LEU A 307 9.99 1.16 4.22
CA LEU A 307 9.99 2.63 4.14
C LEU A 307 11.34 3.15 3.60
N GLY A 308 11.31 3.95 2.53
CA GLY A 308 12.51 4.45 1.86
C GLY A 308 13.45 5.21 2.82
N GLY A 309 12.88 6.04 3.71
CA GLY A 309 13.67 6.74 4.73
C GLY A 309 14.33 5.81 5.75
N ILE A 310 13.68 4.69 6.12
CA ILE A 310 14.26 3.68 7.03
C ILE A 310 15.37 2.91 6.33
N LYS A 311 15.18 2.50 5.08
CA LYS A 311 16.23 1.85 4.27
C LYS A 311 17.47 2.75 4.15
N LYS A 312 17.27 4.03 3.84
CA LYS A 312 18.34 5.03 3.77
C LYS A 312 19.06 5.16 5.11
N LEU A 313 18.31 5.29 6.21
CA LEU A 313 18.90 5.43 7.55
C LEU A 313 19.72 4.19 7.94
N LEU A 314 19.21 2.98 7.71
CA LEU A 314 19.93 1.73 7.96
C LEU A 314 21.17 1.60 7.08
N LYS A 315 21.13 2.08 5.82
CA LYS A 315 22.32 2.15 4.96
C LYS A 315 23.35 3.09 5.57
N GLU A 316 22.96 4.31 5.91
CA GLU A 316 23.84 5.34 6.49
C GLU A 316 24.43 4.96 7.85
N PHE A 317 23.72 4.16 8.65
CA PHE A 317 24.24 3.60 9.89
C PHE A 317 25.38 2.62 9.68
N ASN A 318 25.37 1.88 8.57
CA ASN A 318 26.33 0.82 8.28
C ASN A 318 27.44 1.26 7.31
N THR A 319 27.20 2.27 6.47
CA THR A 319 28.18 2.75 5.49
C THR A 319 29.09 3.82 6.10
N SER A 320 30.39 3.70 5.83
CA SER A 320 31.37 4.74 6.17
C SER A 320 31.06 6.03 5.42
N PHE A 321 31.29 7.16 6.09
CA PHE A 321 31.19 8.49 5.51
C PHE A 321 32.59 9.10 5.47
N ILE A 322 33.07 9.43 4.27
CA ILE A 322 34.38 10.06 4.04
C ILE A 322 34.10 11.44 3.44
N GLU A 323 34.59 12.49 4.11
CA GLU A 323 34.48 13.87 3.66
C GLU A 323 35.89 14.40 3.41
N THR A 324 36.24 14.67 2.16
CA THR A 324 37.49 15.35 1.82
C THR A 324 37.29 16.85 2.00
N LYS A 325 37.85 17.40 3.08
CA LYS A 325 37.92 18.85 3.25
C LYS A 325 39.27 19.35 2.79
N SER A 326 39.29 20.16 1.73
CA SER A 326 40.48 20.95 1.43
C SER A 326 40.62 22.06 2.50
N PRO A 327 41.79 22.19 3.15
CA PRO A 327 42.04 23.28 4.09
C PRO A 327 42.09 24.65 3.40
N LYS A 328 42.21 24.70 2.07
CA LYS A 328 42.16 25.93 1.27
C LYS A 328 40.93 25.93 0.38
N ARG A 329 40.14 27.02 0.46
CA ARG A 329 39.06 27.27 -0.48
C ARG A 329 39.66 27.36 -1.88
N GLU A 330 39.21 26.50 -2.79
CA GLU A 330 39.64 26.58 -4.18
C GLU A 330 39.16 27.92 -4.75
N ASN A 331 40.11 28.72 -5.20
CA ASN A 331 39.79 29.88 -6.03
C ASN A 331 39.57 29.33 -7.43
N HIS A 332 38.35 29.42 -7.95
CA HIS A 332 38.09 29.18 -9.37
C HIS A 332 39.14 29.96 -10.17
N LEU A 333 39.85 29.25 -11.07
CA LEU A 333 40.78 29.86 -12.00
C LEU A 333 40.04 30.99 -12.73
N LYS A 334 40.36 32.24 -12.40
CA LYS A 334 39.91 33.37 -13.22
C LYS A 334 40.52 33.15 -14.59
N ILE A 335 39.69 32.79 -15.57
CA ILE A 335 40.12 32.78 -16.97
C ILE A 335 40.55 34.21 -17.30
N ASN A 336 41.86 34.45 -17.29
CA ASN A 336 42.41 35.73 -17.68
C ASN A 336 42.03 35.94 -19.17
N LYS A 337 41.48 37.11 -19.52
CA LYS A 337 41.10 37.43 -20.91
C LYS A 337 42.29 37.25 -21.87
N GLU A 338 43.52 37.42 -21.39
CA GLU A 338 44.75 37.17 -22.15
C GLU A 338 44.92 35.68 -22.53
N HIS A 339 44.48 34.74 -21.68
CA HIS A 339 44.53 33.31 -21.99
C HIS A 339 43.55 32.94 -23.12
N LYS A 340 42.36 33.55 -23.14
CA LYS A 340 41.40 33.39 -24.25
C LYS A 340 41.95 33.95 -25.56
N GLU A 341 42.62 35.11 -25.54
CA GLU A 341 43.23 35.68 -26.75
C GLU A 341 44.44 34.88 -27.26
N GLN A 342 45.27 34.33 -26.37
CA GLN A 342 46.41 33.51 -26.78
C GLN A 342 45.95 32.19 -27.41
N ILE A 343 44.89 31.57 -26.88
CA ILE A 343 44.28 30.37 -27.48
C ILE A 343 43.67 30.72 -28.85
N ARG A 344 42.94 31.84 -28.94
CA ARG A 344 42.33 32.30 -30.21
C ARG A 344 43.36 32.59 -31.30
N LYS A 345 44.46 33.28 -30.97
CA LYS A 345 45.58 33.52 -31.91
C LYS A 345 46.32 32.25 -32.33
N LYS A 346 46.37 31.23 -31.46
CA LYS A 346 47.03 29.95 -31.75
C LYS A 346 46.17 29.05 -32.64
N VAL A 347 44.85 29.17 -32.54
CA VAL A 347 43.89 28.50 -33.43
C VAL A 347 43.85 29.21 -34.79
N GLU A 348 43.78 30.54 -34.83
CA GLU A 348 43.78 31.32 -36.08
C GLU A 348 45.07 31.13 -36.89
N ARG A 349 46.25 31.08 -36.25
CA ARG A 349 47.52 30.78 -36.95
C ARG A 349 47.64 29.37 -37.52
N LYS A 350 46.86 28.41 -37.03
CA LYS A 350 46.89 27.03 -37.52
C LYS A 350 45.96 26.78 -38.71
N VAL A 351 45.07 27.74 -39.03
CA VAL A 351 44.06 27.57 -40.08
C VAL A 351 44.51 28.17 -41.42
N GLU A 352 45.54 29.03 -41.46
CA GLU A 352 45.94 29.72 -42.69
C GLU A 352 47.03 29.05 -43.55
N ASP A 353 47.72 28.00 -43.09
CA ASP A 353 48.74 27.34 -43.91
C ASP A 353 48.78 25.83 -43.64
N GLU A 354 48.06 25.03 -44.43
CA GLU A 354 48.50 23.73 -45.00
C GLU A 354 47.36 23.04 -45.78
N PRO A 355 47.62 22.44 -46.96
CA PRO A 355 46.59 21.78 -47.74
C PRO A 355 46.27 20.37 -47.19
N GLU A 356 45.01 19.96 -47.36
CA GLU A 356 44.50 18.63 -47.07
C GLU A 356 45.45 17.52 -47.54
N LYS A 357 45.98 16.74 -46.60
CA LYS A 357 46.60 15.45 -46.88
C LYS A 357 46.10 14.36 -45.95
N GLN A 358 46.03 13.20 -46.58
CA GLN A 358 45.34 11.98 -46.19
C GLN A 358 45.82 11.39 -44.86
N VAL A 359 44.83 10.80 -44.21
CA VAL A 359 44.89 9.81 -43.14
C VAL A 359 45.98 8.78 -43.39
N GLU A 360 46.90 8.65 -42.44
CA GLU A 360 47.53 7.39 -42.07
C GLU A 360 48.04 7.53 -40.64
N THR A 361 47.55 6.68 -39.72
CA THR A 361 48.18 6.53 -38.42
C THR A 361 48.38 5.06 -38.12
N PHE A 362 49.67 4.76 -38.01
CA PHE A 362 50.29 3.49 -37.69
C PHE A 362 49.80 2.90 -36.36
N VAL A 363 49.68 1.57 -36.35
CA VAL A 363 49.39 0.74 -35.18
C VAL A 363 50.70 0.29 -34.50
N ASP A 364 50.66 0.38 -33.17
CA ASP A 364 51.40 -0.29 -32.09
C ASP A 364 52.92 -0.09 -31.87
N ARG A 365 53.23 0.36 -30.63
CA ARG A 365 53.91 -0.46 -29.60
C ARG A 365 53.91 0.18 -28.20
N GLU A 366 53.01 -0.32 -27.36
CA GLU A 366 53.19 -0.78 -25.97
C GLU A 366 54.35 -0.23 -25.07
N LEU A 367 54.00 0.42 -23.94
CA LEU A 367 54.05 -0.16 -22.57
C LEU A 367 53.74 0.87 -21.44
N LYS A 368 52.62 0.61 -20.74
CA LYS A 368 52.34 0.67 -19.29
C LYS A 368 52.53 1.98 -18.49
N GLU A 369 51.41 2.57 -18.08
CA GLU A 369 50.97 2.68 -16.67
C GLU A 369 49.48 3.11 -16.66
N GLU A 370 48.56 2.17 -16.37
CA GLU A 370 47.12 2.43 -16.31
C GLU A 370 46.75 3.10 -14.97
N VAL A 371 46.54 4.41 -15.02
CA VAL A 371 45.70 5.15 -14.08
C VAL A 371 44.35 5.35 -14.77
N ILE A 372 43.34 4.59 -14.37
CA ILE A 372 41.98 4.74 -14.88
C ILE A 372 41.38 5.98 -14.17
N ILE A 373 41.40 7.11 -14.85
CA ILE A 373 40.49 8.24 -14.59
C ILE A 373 39.37 8.06 -15.60
N GLU A 374 38.20 7.58 -15.16
CA GLU A 374 36.97 7.72 -15.93
C GLU A 374 36.62 9.22 -15.95
N GLU A 375 36.96 9.88 -17.05
CA GLU A 375 36.50 11.21 -17.40
C GLU A 375 35.01 11.07 -17.79
N ILE A 376 34.11 11.37 -16.85
CA ILE A 376 32.68 11.45 -17.10
C ILE A 376 32.45 12.78 -17.83
N GLU A 377 32.16 12.75 -19.12
CA GLU A 377 31.68 13.92 -19.87
C GLU A 377 30.31 14.35 -19.30
N GLU A 378 30.27 15.47 -18.57
CA GLU A 378 29.01 16.12 -18.16
C GLU A 378 28.46 16.90 -19.37
N ASP A 379 27.41 16.40 -20.01
CA ASP A 379 26.67 17.13 -21.05
C ASP A 379 25.88 18.28 -20.40
N TYR A 380 26.34 19.51 -20.63
CA TYR A 380 25.72 20.73 -20.10
C TYR A 380 24.71 21.31 -21.09
N TYR A 381 23.44 21.43 -20.68
CA TYR A 381 22.38 22.07 -21.46
C TYR A 381 21.97 23.40 -20.84
N HIS A 382 21.54 24.37 -21.65
CA HIS A 382 21.08 25.66 -21.12
C HIS A 382 19.66 25.55 -20.56
N SER A 383 18.79 24.84 -21.30
CA SER A 383 17.37 24.67 -20.99
C SER A 383 16.97 23.20 -21.09
N ILE A 384 16.37 22.65 -20.04
CA ILE A 384 15.74 21.32 -20.04
C ILE A 384 14.24 21.50 -19.85
N ILE A 385 13.46 20.94 -20.75
CA ILE A 385 12.00 20.99 -20.71
C ILE A 385 11.47 19.57 -20.78
N ALA A 386 10.44 19.24 -20.02
CA ALA A 386 9.87 17.90 -20.00
C ALA A 386 8.36 17.92 -20.28
N TRP A 387 7.95 17.21 -21.32
CA TRP A 387 6.55 17.14 -21.74
C TRP A 387 5.76 16.09 -20.95
N ASN A 388 4.73 16.54 -20.22
CA ASN A 388 3.83 15.71 -19.43
C ASN A 388 4.57 14.90 -18.34
N PHE A 389 5.59 15.50 -17.71
CA PHE A 389 6.30 14.94 -16.56
C PHE A 389 5.87 15.62 -15.25
N SER A 390 5.99 14.92 -14.12
CA SER A 390 5.99 15.59 -12.82
C SER A 390 7.38 16.17 -12.53
N GLU A 391 7.47 17.21 -11.70
CA GLU A 391 8.77 17.77 -11.28
C GLU A 391 9.65 16.70 -10.60
N ASP A 392 9.05 15.77 -9.86
CA ASP A 392 9.74 14.65 -9.22
C ASP A 392 10.31 13.66 -10.24
N ASP A 393 9.59 13.35 -11.32
CA ASP A 393 10.06 12.47 -12.39
C ASP A 393 11.23 13.09 -13.16
N LEU A 394 11.17 14.40 -13.40
CA LEU A 394 12.20 15.15 -14.11
C LEU A 394 13.52 15.19 -13.33
N LEU A 395 13.45 15.39 -12.01
CA LEU A 395 14.63 15.31 -11.13
C LEU A 395 15.27 13.92 -11.18
N LEU A 396 14.45 12.86 -11.17
CA LEU A 396 14.93 11.48 -11.20
C LEU A 396 15.61 11.13 -12.55
N VAL A 397 15.04 11.58 -13.67
CA VAL A 397 15.62 11.36 -15.01
C VAL A 397 16.94 12.11 -15.15
N ASN A 398 17.00 13.37 -14.69
CA ASN A 398 18.23 14.17 -14.74
C ASN A 398 19.35 13.55 -13.88
N ASP A 399 19.04 13.11 -12.65
CA ASP A 399 19.98 12.40 -11.77
C ASP A 399 20.48 11.09 -12.40
N PHE A 400 19.61 10.35 -13.10
CA PHE A 400 19.99 9.10 -13.76
C PHE A 400 20.91 9.33 -14.96
N LYS A 401 20.70 10.43 -15.68
CA LYS A 401 21.46 10.78 -16.89
C LYS A 401 22.70 11.63 -16.61
N ASN A 402 22.93 12.07 -15.38
CA ASN A 402 23.98 13.03 -14.99
C ASN A 402 23.92 14.34 -15.81
N ILE A 403 22.72 14.78 -16.20
CA ILE A 403 22.54 15.99 -16.99
C ILE A 403 22.19 17.16 -16.06
N THR A 404 22.84 18.32 -16.27
CA THR A 404 22.54 19.55 -15.52
C THR A 404 22.23 20.71 -16.46
N ALA A 405 21.32 21.59 -16.03
CA ALA A 405 20.97 22.79 -16.79
C ALA A 405 20.66 23.99 -15.90
N SER A 406 20.78 25.19 -16.49
CA SER A 406 20.47 26.47 -15.83
C SER A 406 18.98 26.73 -15.71
N PHE A 407 18.17 26.18 -16.62
CA PHE A 407 16.72 26.29 -16.63
C PHE A 407 16.10 24.91 -16.79
N ILE A 408 15.20 24.52 -15.87
CA ILE A 408 14.51 23.23 -15.88
C ILE A 408 13.01 23.52 -15.67
N ALA A 409 12.16 23.00 -16.55
CA ALA A 409 10.71 23.18 -16.47
C ALA A 409 9.93 21.94 -16.92
N SER A 410 8.76 21.72 -16.34
CA SER A 410 7.76 20.78 -16.86
C SER A 410 6.65 21.54 -17.57
N VAL A 411 6.10 20.94 -18.64
CA VAL A 411 5.06 21.51 -19.50
C VAL A 411 4.05 20.46 -19.90
N GLY A 412 2.84 20.88 -20.29
CA GLY A 412 1.76 19.98 -20.68
C GLY A 412 1.12 19.20 -19.51
N GLY A 413 0.16 18.32 -19.83
CA GLY A 413 -0.56 17.54 -18.82
C GLY A 413 -1.53 18.40 -17.99
N SER A 414 -1.11 18.79 -16.77
CA SER A 414 -1.91 19.63 -15.86
C SER A 414 -1.65 21.14 -16.02
N HIS A 415 -0.68 21.53 -16.86
CA HIS A 415 -0.39 22.93 -17.16
C HIS A 415 -1.40 23.52 -18.14
N SER A 416 -1.65 24.82 -18.03
CA SER A 416 -2.47 25.55 -19.00
C SER A 416 -1.63 26.02 -20.19
N PHE A 417 -2.26 26.22 -21.36
CA PHE A 417 -1.56 26.72 -22.55
C PHE A 417 -0.79 28.04 -22.32
N GLU A 418 -1.34 28.94 -21.50
CA GLU A 418 -0.67 30.22 -21.14
C GLU A 418 0.61 29.99 -20.31
N GLU A 419 0.64 28.96 -19.46
CA GLU A 419 1.83 28.61 -18.68
C GLU A 419 2.92 27.99 -19.55
N ASP A 420 2.53 27.13 -20.49
CA ASP A 420 3.43 26.49 -21.45
C ASP A 420 4.08 27.54 -22.39
N GLU A 421 3.30 28.52 -22.88
CA GLU A 421 3.82 29.62 -23.72
C GLU A 421 4.87 30.47 -22.97
N ILE A 422 4.67 30.71 -21.68
CA ILE A 422 5.65 31.41 -20.83
C ILE A 422 6.96 30.60 -20.74
N VAL A 423 6.87 29.28 -20.56
CA VAL A 423 8.06 28.41 -20.52
C VAL A 423 8.79 28.42 -21.86
N ALA A 424 8.06 28.31 -22.98
CA ALA A 424 8.63 28.37 -24.32
C ALA A 424 9.35 29.70 -24.59
N SER A 425 8.79 30.83 -24.13
CA SER A 425 9.40 32.16 -24.29
C SER A 425 10.68 32.39 -23.48
N ARG A 426 10.87 31.62 -22.39
CA ARG A 426 12.03 31.69 -21.49
C ARG A 426 13.17 30.75 -21.88
N ALA A 427 12.91 29.80 -22.77
CA ALA A 427 13.93 28.90 -23.28
C ALA A 427 15.00 29.67 -24.09
N GLU A 428 16.28 29.37 -23.84
CA GLU A 428 17.43 29.99 -24.51
C GLU A 428 18.47 28.93 -24.90
N GLU A 429 19.25 29.24 -25.94
CA GLU A 429 20.36 28.44 -26.49
C GLU A 429 19.93 27.02 -26.91
N LYS A 430 20.53 25.99 -26.32
CA LYS A 430 20.29 24.57 -26.61
C LYS A 430 19.25 24.00 -25.64
N VAL A 431 18.13 23.52 -26.19
CA VAL A 431 17.01 22.96 -25.43
C VAL A 431 17.01 21.45 -25.52
N LEU A 432 17.05 20.76 -24.37
CA LEU A 432 16.77 19.33 -24.28
C LEU A 432 15.30 19.13 -23.90
N LEU A 433 14.54 18.47 -24.77
CA LEU A 433 13.11 18.21 -24.59
C LEU A 433 12.87 16.74 -24.30
N TYR A 434 12.50 16.41 -23.05
CA TYR A 434 12.12 15.05 -22.66
C TYR A 434 10.68 14.74 -23.06
N VAL A 435 10.47 13.59 -23.68
CA VAL A 435 9.13 13.05 -23.95
C VAL A 435 9.08 11.57 -23.57
N LYS A 436 7.90 11.09 -23.17
CA LYS A 436 7.68 9.68 -22.86
C LYS A 436 7.58 8.87 -24.16
N SER A 437 8.44 7.86 -24.33
CA SER A 437 8.55 7.12 -25.59
C SER A 437 7.25 6.38 -25.97
N TRP A 438 6.47 5.95 -24.98
CA TRP A 438 5.22 5.20 -25.18
C TRP A 438 4.00 6.08 -25.45
N GLU A 439 4.08 7.40 -25.23
CA GLU A 439 3.00 8.33 -25.54
C GLU A 439 3.08 8.76 -27.01
N PRO A 440 1.96 8.80 -27.76
CA PRO A 440 1.97 9.33 -29.10
C PRO A 440 2.16 10.86 -29.08
N PRO A 441 2.83 11.45 -30.09
CA PRO A 441 2.95 12.90 -30.19
C PRO A 441 1.57 13.53 -30.44
N THR A 442 1.00 14.14 -29.40
CA THR A 442 -0.31 14.77 -29.42
C THR A 442 -0.28 16.10 -30.19
N MET A 443 -1.45 16.66 -30.50
CA MET A 443 -1.54 17.96 -31.17
C MET A 443 -1.01 19.08 -30.26
N ASP A 444 -1.39 19.08 -28.98
CA ASP A 444 -0.89 20.04 -27.98
C ASP A 444 0.64 20.05 -27.86
N PHE A 445 1.29 18.88 -27.99
CA PHE A 445 2.75 18.78 -28.01
C PHE A 445 3.34 19.47 -29.25
N VAL A 446 2.70 19.30 -30.41
CA VAL A 446 3.16 19.92 -31.66
C VAL A 446 3.02 21.43 -31.57
N ASP A 447 1.92 21.94 -31.03
CA ASP A 447 1.69 23.36 -30.84
C ASP A 447 2.77 23.98 -29.94
N PHE A 448 3.10 23.33 -28.82
CA PHE A 448 4.20 23.75 -27.95
C PHE A 448 5.58 23.68 -28.62
N LEU A 449 5.83 22.64 -29.42
CA LEU A 449 7.08 22.52 -30.18
C LEU A 449 7.19 23.62 -31.24
N GLU A 450 6.10 24.04 -31.87
CA GLU A 450 6.06 25.18 -32.79
C GLU A 450 6.40 26.49 -32.07
N ASP A 451 5.90 26.70 -30.85
CA ASP A 451 6.26 27.86 -30.01
C ASP A 451 7.77 27.90 -29.72
N LEU A 452 8.37 26.74 -29.39
CA LEU A 452 9.82 26.63 -29.21
C LEU A 452 10.62 26.90 -30.50
N ILE A 453 10.17 26.37 -31.65
CA ILE A 453 10.82 26.58 -32.95
C ILE A 453 10.80 28.07 -33.33
N ASN A 454 9.68 28.75 -33.07
CA ASN A 454 9.46 30.16 -33.36
C ASN A 454 10.24 31.09 -32.42
N ASN A 455 10.67 30.61 -31.25
CA ASN A 455 11.53 31.36 -30.35
C ASN A 455 12.93 31.57 -30.97
N LYS A 456 13.27 32.84 -31.23
CA LYS A 456 14.56 33.23 -31.84
C LYS A 456 15.78 33.01 -30.94
N LYS A 457 15.57 32.85 -29.63
CA LYS A 457 16.65 32.59 -28.66
C LYS A 457 17.05 31.12 -28.60
N VAL A 458 16.21 30.23 -29.14
CA VAL A 458 16.48 28.80 -29.23
C VAL A 458 17.20 28.54 -30.54
N GLU A 459 18.45 28.10 -30.42
CA GLU A 459 19.28 27.73 -31.56
C GLU A 459 18.88 26.33 -32.03
N ASP A 460 18.80 25.40 -31.07
CA ASP A 460 18.76 23.96 -31.28
C ASP A 460 17.85 23.26 -30.27
N ILE A 461 17.04 22.30 -30.74
CA ILE A 461 16.10 21.51 -29.92
C ILE A 461 16.43 20.03 -30.10
N GLU A 462 16.91 19.39 -29.03
CA GLU A 462 17.16 17.96 -28.99
C GLU A 462 16.02 17.25 -28.24
N LEU A 463 15.37 16.31 -28.92
CA LEU A 463 14.26 15.55 -28.34
C LEU A 463 14.77 14.19 -27.87
N LEU A 464 14.61 13.92 -26.58
CA LEU A 464 15.07 12.70 -25.93
C LEU A 464 13.89 11.84 -25.50
N LEU A 465 13.82 10.63 -26.04
CA LEU A 465 12.76 9.66 -25.75
C LEU A 465 13.07 8.90 -24.46
N VAL A 466 12.25 9.10 -23.44
CA VAL A 466 12.39 8.45 -22.14
C VAL A 466 11.46 7.24 -22.07
N GLY A 467 12.04 6.06 -21.97
CA GLY A 467 11.33 4.79 -21.79
C GLY A 467 10.79 4.59 -20.37
N ILE A 468 10.06 3.49 -20.15
CA ILE A 468 9.54 3.13 -18.83
C ILE A 468 10.71 2.76 -17.89
N SER A 469 10.56 3.05 -16.60
CA SER A 469 11.56 2.72 -15.55
C SER A 469 12.00 1.25 -15.55
N ASP A 470 11.08 0.33 -15.88
CA ASP A 470 11.35 -1.11 -15.96
C ASP A 470 12.32 -1.49 -17.09
N ASN A 471 12.52 -0.60 -18.08
CA ASN A 471 13.43 -0.80 -19.22
C ASN A 471 14.64 0.16 -19.17
N ASN A 472 15.07 0.56 -17.96
CA ASN A 472 16.18 1.52 -17.74
C ASN A 472 16.01 2.82 -18.53
N TYR A 473 14.77 3.30 -18.70
CA TYR A 473 14.46 4.51 -19.46
C TYR A 473 14.85 4.46 -20.95
N LYS A 474 15.14 3.28 -21.52
CA LYS A 474 15.42 3.12 -22.95
C LYS A 474 14.12 2.99 -23.77
N SER A 475 14.03 3.72 -24.88
CA SER A 475 12.95 3.61 -25.85
C SER A 475 13.09 2.37 -26.73
N SER A 476 11.98 1.76 -27.15
CA SER A 476 12.00 0.68 -28.14
C SER A 476 12.16 1.21 -29.58
N GLU A 477 12.74 0.43 -30.50
CA GLU A 477 12.89 0.82 -31.92
C GLU A 477 11.55 1.22 -32.57
N LYS A 478 10.46 0.56 -32.16
CA LYS A 478 9.10 0.86 -32.64
C LYS A 478 8.65 2.25 -32.19
N GLU A 479 8.85 2.60 -30.92
CA GLU A 479 8.51 3.92 -30.36
C GLU A 479 9.35 5.02 -31.01
N PHE A 480 10.66 4.79 -31.17
CA PHE A 480 11.56 5.69 -31.87
C PHE A 480 11.07 5.98 -33.30
N SER A 481 10.69 4.94 -34.05
CA SER A 481 10.21 5.11 -35.44
C SER A 481 8.93 5.95 -35.54
N ILE A 482 8.06 5.89 -34.53
CA ILE A 482 6.80 6.67 -34.50
C ILE A 482 7.12 8.15 -34.28
N TRP A 483 7.98 8.45 -33.31
CA TRP A 483 8.42 9.80 -32.99
C TRP A 483 9.24 10.41 -34.13
N ASN A 484 10.21 9.67 -34.68
CA ASN A 484 11.05 10.14 -35.78
C ASN A 484 10.22 10.52 -37.02
N ARG A 485 9.28 9.67 -37.42
CA ARG A 485 8.38 9.98 -38.54
C ARG A 485 7.54 11.24 -38.32
N LYS A 486 7.14 11.52 -37.07
CA LYS A 486 6.35 12.72 -36.75
C LYS A 486 7.22 13.98 -36.81
N ILE A 487 8.43 13.95 -36.25
CA ILE A 487 9.36 15.08 -36.25
C ILE A 487 9.88 15.37 -37.66
N GLU A 488 10.25 14.35 -38.44
CA GLU A 488 10.61 14.50 -39.85
C GLU A 488 9.45 15.13 -40.67
N GLY A 489 8.21 14.77 -40.33
CA GLY A 489 7.01 15.33 -40.95
C GLY A 489 6.78 16.82 -40.71
N LEU A 490 7.39 17.40 -39.67
CA LEU A 490 7.32 18.85 -39.38
C LEU A 490 8.31 19.65 -40.24
N ASN A 491 9.30 19.00 -40.85
CA ASN A 491 10.33 19.61 -41.71
C ASN A 491 11.05 20.82 -41.07
N ALA A 492 11.19 20.79 -39.73
CA ALA A 492 11.82 21.84 -38.95
C ALA A 492 13.35 21.66 -38.93
N LYS A 493 14.10 22.69 -39.33
CA LYS A 493 15.58 22.65 -39.39
C LYS A 493 16.29 22.65 -38.03
N LYS A 494 15.55 22.92 -36.96
CA LYS A 494 16.06 23.13 -35.60
C LYS A 494 15.80 21.97 -34.63
N VAL A 495 15.12 20.92 -35.08
CA VAL A 495 14.66 19.82 -34.19
C VAL A 495 15.27 18.51 -34.65
N TRP A 496 15.89 17.77 -33.72
CA TRP A 496 16.36 16.41 -33.96
C TRP A 496 16.07 15.51 -32.76
N ILE A 497 15.97 14.21 -33.03
CA ILE A 497 15.79 13.19 -31.99
C ILE A 497 17.14 12.56 -31.67
N ILE A 498 17.47 12.46 -30.38
CA ILE A 498 18.67 11.73 -29.92
C ILE A 498 18.33 10.24 -29.85
N ASP A 499 19.13 9.41 -30.52
CA ASP A 499 19.08 7.95 -30.41
C ASP A 499 20.16 7.48 -29.41
N GLU A 500 19.73 7.08 -28.22
CA GLU A 500 20.61 6.44 -27.23
C GLU A 500 20.65 4.92 -27.48
N LYS A 501 21.58 4.47 -28.32
CA LYS A 501 21.88 3.04 -28.43
C LYS A 501 22.54 2.49 -27.17
#